data_AF-A0A938Z2M4-F1
#
_entry.id   AF-A0A938Z2M4-F1
#
_cell.length_a   1.000
_cell.length_b   1.000
_cell.length_c   1.000
_cell.angle_alpha   90.00
_cell.angle_beta   90.00
_cell.angle_gamma   90.00
#
_symmetry.space_group_name_H-M   'P 1'
#
loop_
_entity.id
_entity.type
_entity.pdbx_description
1 polymer ?
#
loop_
_entity_poly.entity_id
_entity_poly.type
_entity_poly.pdbx_seq_one_letter_code
_entity_poly.pdbx_strand_id
1 'polypeptide(L)'
;MKKQVYIISHSHWDREWYMPYEQHHMRLVELMDDLLELIENDPEFHSFHLDGQTIILDDYLEVRPEKREAVKAAIKQGKLQIGPFYILQDDFLISAESNTRNMLIGMAESKKWGTPVM
;
A
#
# COMPACT_ATOMS: atom_id res chain seq x y z
N MET A 1 7.20 -12.64 -33.46
CA MET A 1 6.45 -11.59 -32.73
C MET A 1 7.29 -11.09 -31.57
N LYS A 2 7.34 -9.77 -31.33
CA LYS A 2 8.01 -9.19 -30.16
C LYS A 2 7.13 -9.41 -28.93
N LYS A 3 7.68 -9.92 -27.83
CA LYS A 3 6.96 -10.06 -26.56
C LYS A 3 6.98 -8.72 -25.81
N GLN A 4 5.87 -8.38 -25.17
CA GLN A 4 5.81 -7.28 -24.21
C GLN A 4 6.03 -7.84 -22.80
N VAL A 5 6.85 -7.16 -22.00
CA VAL A 5 7.15 -7.53 -20.61
C VAL A 5 6.66 -6.38 -19.73
N TYR A 6 5.74 -6.68 -18.82
CA TYR A 6 5.23 -5.73 -17.84
C TYR A 6 5.97 -5.96 -16.53
N ILE A 7 6.59 -4.91 -16.00
CA ILE A 7 7.31 -4.93 -14.72
C ILE A 7 6.48 -4.12 -13.73
N ILE A 8 6.12 -4.75 -12.61
CA ILE A 8 5.34 -4.12 -11.53
C ILE A 8 6.25 -4.09 -10.31
N SER A 9 6.70 -2.90 -9.93
CA SER A 9 7.40 -2.70 -8.67
C SER A 9 6.42 -2.85 -7.52
N HIS A 10 6.75 -3.72 -6.57
CA HIS A 10 5.98 -3.94 -5.35
C HIS A 10 6.90 -4.40 -4.23
N SER A 11 6.40 -4.38 -2.99
CA SER A 11 7.00 -5.09 -1.87
C SER A 11 5.88 -5.87 -1.20
N HIS A 12 6.09 -7.17 -0.98
CA HIS A 12 5.18 -7.93 -0.14
C HIS A 12 5.49 -7.61 1.31
N TRP A 13 4.50 -7.11 2.06
CA TRP A 13 4.73 -6.55 3.38
C TRP A 13 3.88 -7.25 4.44
N ASP A 14 4.46 -8.32 5.01
CA ASP A 14 3.95 -8.92 6.23
C ASP A 14 4.04 -7.90 7.37
N ARG A 15 2.88 -7.42 7.85
CA ARG A 15 2.79 -6.36 8.87
C ARG A 15 3.57 -6.70 10.14
N GLU A 16 3.61 -7.98 10.49
CA GLU A 16 4.43 -8.55 11.54
C GLU A 16 4.70 -10.03 11.25
N TRP A 17 5.90 -10.52 11.58
CA TRP A 17 6.25 -11.92 11.33
C TRP A 17 7.41 -12.39 12.23
N TYR A 18 8.60 -12.60 11.67
CA TYR A 18 9.77 -13.12 12.40
C TYR A 18 10.49 -12.07 13.28
N MET A 19 10.09 -10.81 13.19
CA MET A 19 10.52 -9.73 14.08
C MET A 19 9.30 -9.14 14.79
N PRO A 20 9.46 -8.52 15.97
CA PRO A 20 8.41 -7.71 16.58
C PRO A 20 7.85 -6.68 15.61
N TYR A 21 6.55 -6.41 15.69
CA TYR A 21 5.83 -5.46 14.84
C TYR A 21 6.63 -4.17 14.58
N GLU A 22 7.10 -3.48 15.62
CA GLU A 22 7.77 -2.18 15.44
C GLU A 22 9.07 -2.25 14.63
N GLN A 23 9.75 -3.41 14.59
CA GLN A 23 10.93 -3.56 13.74
C GLN A 23 10.55 -3.63 12.25
N HIS A 24 9.42 -4.23 11.92
CA HIS A 24 8.87 -4.17 10.57
C HIS A 24 8.30 -2.79 10.30
N HIS A 25 7.52 -2.23 11.22
CA HIS A 25 6.92 -0.91 11.10
C HIS A 25 7.92 0.19 10.78
N MET A 26 9.10 0.23 11.43
CA MET A 26 10.10 1.26 11.10
C MET A 26 10.73 1.05 9.70
N ARG A 27 10.85 -0.19 9.22
CA ARG A 27 11.29 -0.45 7.85
C ARG A 27 10.21 -0.09 6.82
N LEU A 28 8.93 -0.13 7.22
CA LEU A 28 7.82 0.36 6.38
C LEU A 28 7.92 1.88 6.20
N VAL A 29 8.29 2.59 7.26
CA VAL A 29 8.53 4.04 7.21
C VAL A 29 9.67 4.36 6.24
N GLU A 30 10.78 3.65 6.31
CA GLU A 30 11.90 3.78 5.36
C GLU A 30 11.46 3.51 3.91
N LEU A 31 10.76 2.39 3.67
CA LEU A 31 10.22 2.05 2.35
C LEU A 31 9.36 3.19 1.78
N MET A 32 8.43 3.71 2.58
CA MET A 32 7.52 4.76 2.13
C MET A 32 8.23 6.09 1.90
N ASP A 33 9.23 6.44 2.71
CA ASP A 33 10.06 7.63 2.48
C ASP A 33 10.83 7.53 1.15
N ASP A 34 11.49 6.40 0.92
CA ASP A 34 12.24 6.15 -0.32
C ASP A 34 11.32 6.17 -1.55
N LEU A 35 10.11 5.61 -1.43
CA LEU A 35 9.11 5.63 -2.51
C LEU A 35 8.62 7.04 -2.82
N LEU A 36 8.35 7.86 -1.81
CA LEU A 36 7.92 9.24 -2.03
C LEU A 36 9.04 10.07 -2.66
N GLU A 37 10.30 9.87 -2.23
CA GLU A 37 11.47 10.51 -2.85
C GLU A 37 11.65 10.07 -4.31
N LEU A 38 11.52 8.77 -4.60
CA LEU A 38 11.61 8.24 -5.96
C LEU A 38 10.51 8.80 -6.87
N ILE A 39 9.28 8.86 -6.38
CA ILE A 39 8.12 9.39 -7.12
C ILE A 39 8.30 10.88 -7.43
N GLU A 40 8.89 11.66 -6.52
CA GLU A 40 9.14 13.08 -6.72
C GLU A 40 10.28 13.35 -7.71
N ASN A 41 11.32 12.51 -7.70
CA ASN A 41 12.57 12.80 -8.40
C ASN A 41 12.78 12.02 -9.71
N ASP A 42 12.12 10.88 -9.91
CA ASP A 42 12.23 10.07 -11.13
C ASP A 42 10.93 10.11 -11.96
N PRO A 43 10.87 10.92 -13.03
CA PRO A 43 9.68 11.01 -13.87
C PRO A 43 9.38 9.71 -14.63
N GLU A 44 10.40 8.87 -14.89
CA GLU A 44 10.26 7.60 -15.63
C GLU A 44 9.73 6.47 -14.73
N PHE A 45 9.81 6.61 -13.41
CA PHE A 45 9.27 5.64 -12.47
C PHE A 45 7.75 5.54 -12.62
N HIS A 46 7.24 4.42 -13.16
CA HIS A 46 5.82 4.30 -13.53
C HIS A 46 4.89 4.31 -12.31
N SER A 47 5.00 3.31 -11.42
CA SER A 47 4.15 3.18 -10.24
C SER A 47 4.68 2.10 -9.29
N PHE A 48 4.26 2.16 -8.03
CA PHE A 48 4.47 1.12 -7.03
C PHE A 48 3.15 0.50 -6.58
N HIS A 49 3.05 -0.83 -6.53
CA HIS A 49 1.91 -1.55 -5.98
C HIS A 49 2.10 -1.82 -4.49
N LEU A 50 1.22 -1.24 -3.66
CA LEU A 50 1.33 -1.25 -2.20
C LEU A 50 0.64 -2.49 -1.60
N ASP A 51 1.01 -3.65 -2.14
CA ASP A 51 0.67 -5.00 -1.64
C ASP A 51 -0.82 -5.30 -1.43
N GLY A 52 -1.72 -4.55 -2.07
CA GLY A 52 -3.15 -4.83 -2.00
C GLY A 52 -3.87 -4.38 -0.71
N GLN A 53 -3.15 -3.79 0.25
CA GLN A 53 -3.65 -3.51 1.62
C GLN A 53 -3.55 -2.03 1.98
N THR A 54 -4.68 -1.41 2.37
CA THR A 54 -4.69 0.02 2.71
C THR A 54 -4.11 0.34 4.08
N ILE A 55 -3.97 -0.63 4.99
CA ILE A 55 -3.46 -0.40 6.36
C ILE A 55 -2.04 0.20 6.37
N ILE A 56 -1.23 -0.07 5.34
CA ILE A 56 0.12 0.52 5.20
C ILE A 56 0.08 2.05 5.25
N LEU A 57 -0.98 2.67 4.71
CA LEU A 57 -1.14 4.11 4.74
C LEU A 57 -1.40 4.62 6.16
N ASP A 58 -2.16 3.87 6.96
CA ASP A 58 -2.45 4.21 8.34
C ASP A 58 -1.18 4.08 9.18
N ASP A 59 -0.46 2.97 9.06
CA ASP A 59 0.79 2.69 9.76
C ASP A 59 1.84 3.77 9.45
N TYR A 60 2.06 4.09 8.16
CA TYR A 60 3.02 5.13 7.77
C TYR A 60 2.66 6.51 8.34
N LEU A 61 1.38 6.89 8.31
CA LEU A 61 0.92 8.21 8.74
C LEU A 61 0.71 8.33 10.25
N GLU A 62 0.70 7.22 10.98
CA GLU A 62 0.82 7.22 12.44
C GLU A 62 2.20 7.76 12.86
N VAL A 63 3.25 7.41 12.11
CA VAL A 63 4.63 7.86 12.38
C VAL A 63 4.95 9.19 11.71
N ARG A 64 4.50 9.39 10.47
CA ARG A 64 4.75 10.60 9.66
C ARG A 64 3.46 11.31 9.22
N PRO A 65 2.65 11.83 10.16
CA PRO A 65 1.38 12.48 9.83
C PRO A 65 1.55 13.69 8.88
N GLU A 66 2.70 14.36 8.90
CA GLU A 66 3.05 15.48 8.03
C GLU A 66 3.15 15.10 6.54
N LYS A 67 3.37 13.82 6.23
CA LYS A 67 3.51 13.31 4.85
C LYS A 67 2.16 13.03 4.18
N ARG A 68 1.03 13.23 4.87
CA ARG A 68 -0.33 12.93 4.37
C ARG A 68 -0.62 13.49 2.98
N GLU A 69 -0.28 14.74 2.73
CA GLU A 69 -0.57 15.37 1.44
C GLU A 69 0.35 14.84 0.32
N ALA A 70 1.60 14.48 0.63
CA ALA A 70 2.51 13.85 -0.33
C ALA A 70 1.99 12.47 -0.75
N VAL A 71 1.57 11.64 0.22
CA VAL A 71 0.94 10.33 -0.04
C VAL A 71 -0.30 10.49 -0.90
N LYS A 72 -1.18 11.43 -0.56
CA LYS A 72 -2.41 11.70 -1.32
C LYS A 72 -2.11 12.14 -2.76
N ALA A 73 -1.08 12.97 -2.96
CA ALA A 73 -0.65 13.39 -4.29
C ALA A 73 -0.14 12.20 -5.11
N ALA A 74 0.73 11.36 -4.53
CA ALA A 74 1.27 10.16 -5.19
C ALA A 74 0.16 9.18 -5.62
N ILE A 75 -0.85 8.98 -4.79
CA ILE A 75 -2.02 8.13 -5.11
C ILE A 75 -2.85 8.75 -6.24
N LYS A 76 -3.17 10.05 -6.16
CA LYS A 76 -3.94 10.74 -7.21
C LYS A 76 -3.24 10.78 -8.56
N GLN A 77 -1.91 10.81 -8.57
CA GLN A 77 -1.09 10.74 -9.78
C GLN A 77 -0.99 9.31 -10.34
N GLY A 78 -1.49 8.30 -9.63
CA GLY A 78 -1.36 6.89 -10.03
C GLY A 78 0.04 6.32 -9.83
N LYS A 79 0.93 7.04 -9.13
CA LYS A 79 2.30 6.58 -8.83
C LYS A 79 2.32 5.61 -7.64
N LEU A 80 1.34 5.68 -6.76
CA LEU A 80 1.14 4.73 -5.64
C LEU A 80 -0.23 4.04 -5.79
N GLN A 81 -0.22 2.73 -6.04
CA GLN A 81 -1.42 1.90 -6.25
C GLN A 81 -1.80 1.19 -4.95
N ILE A 82 -3.02 1.39 -4.47
CA ILE A 82 -3.48 0.97 -3.13
C ILE A 82 -4.73 0.09 -3.18
N GLY A 83 -4.97 -0.67 -2.10
CA GLY A 83 -6.17 -1.50 -1.95
C GLY A 83 -6.20 -2.69 -2.93
N PRO A 84 -7.33 -3.41 -3.06
CA PRO A 84 -8.66 -3.04 -2.58
C PRO A 84 -8.97 -3.51 -1.15
N PHE A 85 -8.09 -4.28 -0.51
CA PHE A 85 -8.32 -4.81 0.84
C PHE A 85 -7.81 -3.87 1.93
N TYR A 86 -8.27 -4.07 3.16
CA TYR A 86 -7.71 -3.37 4.31
C TYR A 86 -6.38 -4.00 4.75
N ILE A 87 -6.38 -5.33 4.90
CA ILE A 87 -5.22 -6.18 5.21
C ILE A 87 -5.16 -7.38 4.26
N LEU A 88 -4.06 -8.13 4.28
CA LEU A 88 -3.99 -9.45 3.64
C LEU A 88 -4.27 -10.54 4.67
N GLN A 89 -5.40 -11.22 4.54
CA GLN A 89 -5.88 -12.21 5.49
C GLN A 89 -5.43 -13.63 5.16
N ASP A 90 -5.52 -14.51 6.17
CA ASP A 90 -5.79 -15.92 5.93
C ASP A 90 -7.29 -16.13 5.68
N ASP A 91 -7.65 -16.73 4.55
CA ASP A 91 -9.06 -16.87 4.13
C ASP A 91 -9.89 -17.79 5.04
N PHE A 92 -9.28 -18.87 5.56
CA PHE A 92 -9.99 -19.93 6.28
C PHE A 92 -9.96 -19.78 7.80
N LEU A 93 -9.01 -19.00 8.32
CA LEU A 93 -8.84 -18.76 9.76
C LEU A 93 -9.62 -17.54 10.27
N ILE A 94 -10.32 -16.83 9.39
CA ILE A 94 -11.24 -15.76 9.78
C ILE A 94 -12.69 -16.11 9.45
N SER A 95 -13.63 -15.39 10.06
CA SER A 95 -15.05 -15.59 9.75
C SER A 95 -15.39 -15.18 8.31
N ALA A 96 -16.45 -15.76 7.74
CA ALA A 96 -16.95 -15.35 6.42
C ALA A 96 -17.32 -13.86 6.36
N GLU A 97 -17.88 -13.31 7.45
CA GLU A 97 -18.14 -11.87 7.55
C GLU A 97 -16.86 -11.06 7.59
N SER A 98 -15.80 -11.54 8.25
CA SER A 98 -14.50 -10.86 8.30
C SER A 98 -13.87 -10.73 6.92
N ASN A 99 -13.96 -11.77 6.06
CA ASN A 99 -13.57 -11.67 4.65
C ASN A 99 -14.31 -10.53 3.93
N THR A 100 -15.63 -10.46 4.12
CA THR A 100 -16.47 -9.39 3.55
C THR A 100 -16.09 -8.01 4.11
N ARG A 101 -15.79 -7.92 5.41
CA ARG A 101 -15.40 -6.65 6.05
C ARG A 101 -14.05 -6.16 5.56
N ASN A 102 -13.10 -7.06 5.30
CA ASN A 102 -11.80 -6.68 4.78
C ASN A 102 -11.91 -5.92 3.45
N MET A 103 -12.74 -6.43 2.52
CA MET A 103 -13.06 -5.73 1.28
C MET A 103 -13.84 -4.45 1.51
N LEU A 104 -14.89 -4.48 2.34
CA LEU A 104 -15.75 -3.33 2.57
C LEU A 104 -14.97 -2.14 3.14
N ILE A 105 -14.10 -2.42 4.13
CA ILE A 105 -13.23 -1.42 4.76
C ILE A 105 -12.17 -0.97 3.75
N GLY A 106 -11.44 -1.88 3.11
CA GLY A 106 -10.40 -1.52 2.15
C GLY A 106 -10.92 -0.66 0.99
N MET A 107 -12.12 -0.94 0.48
CA MET A 107 -12.78 -0.09 -0.52
C MET A 107 -13.18 1.28 0.05
N ALA A 108 -13.69 1.34 1.29
CA ALA A 108 -14.06 2.59 1.93
C ALA A 108 -12.84 3.47 2.24
N GLU A 109 -11.75 2.88 2.73
CA GLU A 109 -10.48 3.55 2.95
C GLU A 109 -9.89 4.04 1.63
N SER A 110 -9.82 3.18 0.60
CA SER A 110 -9.30 3.56 -0.72
C SER A 110 -10.00 4.81 -1.27
N LYS A 111 -11.33 4.91 -1.14
CA LYS A 111 -12.12 6.07 -1.59
C LYS A 111 -11.75 7.39 -0.91
N LYS A 112 -11.15 7.38 0.29
CA LYS A 112 -10.66 8.59 0.95
C LYS A 112 -9.42 9.16 0.26
N TRP A 113 -8.67 8.31 -0.45
CA TRP A 113 -7.40 8.63 -1.10
C TRP A 113 -7.54 8.80 -2.62
N GLY A 114 -8.21 7.85 -3.28
CA GLY A 114 -8.32 7.76 -4.73
C GLY A 114 -9.10 6.52 -5.18
N THR A 115 -8.76 6.01 -6.37
CA THR A 115 -9.36 4.78 -6.92
C THR A 115 -8.48 3.58 -6.54
N PRO A 116 -9.02 2.51 -5.93
CA PRO A 116 -8.25 1.30 -5.66
C PRO A 116 -7.86 0.59 -6.96
N VAL A 117 -6.80 -0.21 -6.91
CA VAL A 117 -6.54 -1.23 -7.94
C VAL A 117 -7.65 -2.27 -7.90
N MET A 118 -8.26 -2.55 -9.05
CA MET A 118 -9.31 -3.55 -9.25
C MET A 118 -8.95 -4.50 -10.38
#